data_AF-A0A226F529-F1
#
_entry.id   AF-A0A226F529-F1
#
_cell.length_a   1.000
_cell.length_b   1.000
_cell.length_c   1.000
_cell.angle_alpha   90.00
_cell.angle_beta   90.00
_cell.angle_gamma   90.00
#
_symmetry.space_group_name_H-M   'P 1'
#
loop_
_entity.id
_entity.type
_entity.pdbx_description
1 polymer ?
#
loop_
_entity_poly.entity_id
_entity_poly.type
_entity_poly.pdbx_seq_one_letter_code
_entity_poly.pdbx_strand_id
1 'polypeptide(L)'
;MWLISVALFIATVWLLLHFAKIYSGRKLNYWKKQGFPILEETISGWDVFTGKGNDFDNFTDRRAFADDKLFKNGLFGLDGQPWKNMRTFLSPTFTSGRIRQMFSHFEKSANNLTGFIKTKKISATAPPHFDLPLVDAMRKYSMQVITSAAFGLNVNSFHENDKIVPMAERIFIISVSAKIKIAICQKLPKLAKLLNLKVFDPEPTNFFWGLISSSLKTRQESGVKGNDFVQILVDAMNDKSGDKKSNIKWSDDVAIPQAFAFIAAGFDTIANNLSVACYVLATHADIQEELYQVLRRHPAVARLDRICTKDYMLPGNGGKPRIIPKGTVVALPTDAFHKDEQYFPNPYKFDPTRFNKENKAKRNTYAYMPFGIGPRSCIGMRFALVETKVALAYIVRNFVIRPAQGTPVPEKMEKDIVGYKVSSDVKLKFIPRE
;
A
#
# COMPACT_ATOMS: atom_id res chain seq x y z
N MET A 1 28.73 18.99 -31.04
CA MET A 1 27.66 18.03 -30.72
C MET A 1 28.18 16.61 -30.49
N TRP A 2 29.04 16.05 -31.36
CA TRP A 2 29.54 14.67 -31.22
C TRP A 2 30.29 14.39 -29.91
N LEU A 3 31.14 15.32 -29.45
CA LEU A 3 31.89 15.20 -28.18
C LEU A 3 31.00 15.16 -26.93
N ILE A 4 29.84 15.85 -26.95
CA ILE A 4 28.89 15.85 -25.83
C ILE A 4 28.14 14.51 -25.76
N SER A 5 27.77 13.95 -26.90
CA SER A 5 27.15 12.62 -26.98
C SER A 5 28.11 11.51 -26.54
N VAL A 6 29.39 11.61 -26.89
CA VAL A 6 30.43 10.68 -26.45
C VAL A 6 30.68 10.81 -24.93
N ALA A 7 30.73 12.02 -24.38
CA ALA A 7 30.86 12.25 -22.95
C ALA A 7 29.66 11.72 -22.15
N LEU A 8 28.43 11.92 -22.63
CA LEU A 8 27.21 11.37 -22.04
C LEU A 8 27.19 9.84 -22.11
N PHE A 9 27.64 9.24 -23.22
CA PHE A 9 27.72 7.79 -23.37
C PHE A 9 28.77 7.19 -22.42
N ILE A 10 29.97 7.79 -22.33
CA ILE A 10 31.03 7.37 -21.41
C ILE A 10 30.57 7.53 -19.95
N ALA A 11 29.91 8.63 -19.60
CA ALA A 11 29.35 8.82 -18.26
C ALA A 11 28.26 7.79 -17.94
N THR A 12 27.43 7.42 -18.92
CA THR A 12 26.39 6.40 -18.77
C THR A 12 26.99 5.00 -18.61
N VAL A 13 28.00 4.65 -19.41
CA VAL A 13 28.71 3.37 -19.31
C VAL A 13 29.51 3.28 -18.00
N TRP A 14 30.16 4.37 -17.58
CA TRP A 14 30.84 4.45 -16.30
C TRP A 14 29.86 4.34 -15.13
N LEU A 15 28.69 4.99 -15.18
CA LEU A 15 27.61 4.81 -14.21
C LEU A 15 27.15 3.35 -14.17
N LEU A 16 26.94 2.70 -15.32
CA LEU A 16 26.54 1.29 -15.41
C LEU A 16 27.60 0.35 -14.83
N LEU A 17 28.89 0.59 -15.09
CA LEU A 17 30.00 -0.20 -14.55
C LEU A 17 30.22 0.07 -13.05
N HIS A 18 30.05 1.30 -12.61
CA HIS A 18 30.08 1.67 -11.19
C HIS A 18 28.90 1.04 -10.44
N PHE A 19 27.70 1.01 -11.05
CA PHE A 19 26.58 0.24 -10.56
C PHE A 19 26.93 -1.25 -10.49
N ALA A 20 27.48 -1.86 -11.55
CA ALA A 20 27.84 -3.28 -11.56
C ALA A 20 28.88 -3.64 -10.48
N LYS A 21 29.83 -2.75 -10.18
CA LYS A 21 30.89 -2.96 -9.19
C LYS A 21 30.42 -2.82 -7.72
N ILE A 22 29.35 -2.05 -7.47
CA ILE A 22 28.71 -1.90 -6.14
C ILE A 22 27.82 -3.10 -5.77
N TYR A 23 27.57 -4.03 -6.70
CA TYR A 23 26.69 -5.19 -6.46
C TYR A 23 27.42 -6.51 -6.13
N SER A 24 28.75 -6.55 -5.98
CA SER A 24 29.52 -7.80 -5.85
C SER A 24 30.00 -8.19 -4.43
N GLY A 25 29.24 -7.93 -3.38
CA GLY A 25 29.47 -8.45 -2.03
C GLY A 25 28.67 -9.72 -1.69
N ARG A 26 29.39 -10.78 -1.29
CA ARG A 26 28.85 -12.09 -0.87
C ARG A 26 28.40 -12.07 0.60
N LYS A 27 27.08 -11.99 0.80
CA LYS A 27 26.25 -12.61 1.86
C LYS A 27 24.89 -11.88 1.85
N LEU A 28 24.06 -12.17 0.84
CA LEU A 28 22.59 -11.96 0.80
C LEU A 28 22.06 -12.38 -0.58
N ASN A 29 22.48 -13.56 -1.06
CA ASN A 29 22.28 -14.01 -2.45
C ASN A 29 20.81 -14.17 -2.85
N TYR A 30 19.88 -14.28 -1.89
CA TYR A 30 18.44 -14.36 -2.20
C TYR A 30 17.85 -12.99 -2.59
N TRP A 31 18.25 -11.90 -1.93
CA TRP A 31 17.62 -10.58 -2.09
C TRP A 31 18.18 -9.76 -3.25
N LYS A 32 19.49 -9.91 -3.55
CA LYS A 32 20.07 -9.41 -4.80
C LYS A 32 19.37 -10.03 -6.02
N LYS A 33 19.05 -11.33 -5.97
CA LYS A 33 18.25 -12.02 -7.00
C LYS A 33 16.82 -11.47 -7.12
N GLN A 34 16.27 -10.88 -6.05
CA GLN A 34 14.94 -10.28 -6.07
C GLN A 34 14.91 -8.79 -6.47
N GLY A 35 16.06 -8.16 -6.77
CA GLY A 35 16.11 -6.80 -7.34
C GLY A 35 15.99 -5.67 -6.31
N PHE A 36 16.10 -5.97 -5.01
CA PHE A 36 16.17 -4.95 -3.98
C PHE A 36 17.64 -4.65 -3.64
N PRO A 37 18.13 -3.42 -3.86
CA PRO A 37 19.43 -3.01 -3.36
C PRO A 37 19.35 -2.96 -1.83
N ILE A 38 19.98 -3.94 -1.21
CA ILE A 38 20.33 -3.91 0.20
C ILE A 38 21.77 -3.39 0.22
N LEU A 39 21.99 -2.24 0.83
CA LEU A 39 23.34 -1.67 0.97
C LEU A 39 24.23 -2.70 1.68
N GLU A 40 25.45 -2.84 1.18
CA GLU A 40 26.36 -3.96 1.45
C GLU A 40 26.89 -4.03 2.89
N GLU A 41 26.47 -3.11 3.76
CA GLU A 41 26.86 -3.02 5.19
C GLU A 41 25.64 -3.06 6.14
N THR A 42 24.52 -3.61 5.68
CA THR A 42 23.21 -3.45 6.31
C THR A 42 23.16 -3.85 7.78
N ILE A 43 23.03 -2.85 8.63
CA ILE A 43 22.21 -2.93 9.83
C ILE A 43 20.80 -3.22 9.34
N SER A 44 20.47 -4.51 9.35
CA SER A 44 19.15 -4.93 8.98
C SER A 44 18.18 -4.44 10.06
N GLY A 45 16.95 -4.07 9.69
CA GLY A 45 15.96 -3.67 10.69
C GLY A 45 15.71 -4.74 11.77
N TRP A 46 16.23 -5.96 11.59
CA TRP A 46 16.33 -6.99 12.62
C TRP A 46 17.03 -6.45 13.89
N ASP A 47 18.28 -6.03 13.81
CA ASP A 47 19.02 -5.62 15.02
C ASP A 47 18.43 -4.37 15.69
N VAL A 48 17.80 -3.49 14.91
CA VAL A 48 17.20 -2.22 15.38
C VAL A 48 15.82 -2.42 16.01
N PHE A 49 14.98 -3.29 15.44
CA PHE A 49 13.56 -3.39 15.80
C PHE A 49 13.16 -4.74 16.41
N THR A 50 13.98 -5.80 16.30
CA THR A 50 13.80 -7.06 17.03
C THR A 50 14.78 -7.22 18.20
N GLY A 51 15.83 -6.41 18.24
CA GLY A 51 16.77 -6.28 19.36
C GLY A 51 16.15 -5.54 20.56
N LYS A 52 16.75 -5.68 21.74
CA LYS A 52 16.23 -5.30 23.07
C LYS A 52 15.87 -3.81 23.30
N GLY A 53 15.78 -2.96 22.27
CA GLY A 53 15.45 -1.53 22.35
C GLY A 53 14.27 -1.15 21.45
N ASN A 54 13.22 -0.58 22.03
CA ASN A 54 12.07 -0.01 21.32
C ASN A 54 12.41 1.41 20.80
N ASP A 55 13.44 1.56 19.97
CA ASP A 55 13.98 2.87 19.58
C ASP A 55 13.27 3.52 18.38
N PHE A 56 11.96 3.29 18.23
CA PHE A 56 11.14 3.85 17.14
C PHE A 56 11.22 5.38 17.02
N ASP A 57 11.48 6.07 18.13
CA ASP A 57 11.61 7.53 18.17
C ASP A 57 12.84 8.07 17.41
N ASN A 58 13.84 7.22 17.18
CA ASN A 58 15.04 7.56 16.40
C ASN A 58 14.88 7.23 14.90
N PHE A 59 13.76 6.60 14.52
CA PHE A 59 13.46 6.10 13.18
C PHE A 59 12.03 6.46 12.78
N THR A 60 11.69 7.74 12.81
CA THR A 60 10.30 8.19 12.60
C THR A 60 9.97 8.51 11.15
N ASP A 61 10.96 8.80 10.31
CA ASP A 61 10.74 9.39 8.98
C ASP A 61 10.76 8.34 7.87
N ARG A 62 10.11 8.62 6.74
CA ARG A 62 10.01 7.68 5.61
C ARG A 62 10.67 8.28 4.38
N ARG A 63 11.14 7.41 3.48
CA ARG A 63 11.60 7.86 2.17
C ARG A 63 10.42 8.45 1.39
N ALA A 64 10.53 9.70 0.96
CA ALA A 64 9.53 10.32 0.10
C ALA A 64 9.34 9.49 -1.19
N PHE A 65 8.08 9.24 -1.54
CA PHE A 65 7.72 8.45 -2.70
C PHE A 65 7.99 9.21 -4.01
N ALA A 66 7.52 10.45 -4.09
CA ALA A 66 7.71 11.38 -5.20
C ALA A 66 7.50 12.83 -4.72
N ASP A 67 8.15 13.79 -5.37
CA ASP A 67 7.89 15.23 -5.18
C ASP A 67 6.74 15.66 -6.10
N ASP A 68 5.51 15.28 -5.72
CA ASP A 68 4.28 15.55 -6.48
C ASP A 68 3.21 16.18 -5.57
N LYS A 69 2.38 17.06 -6.14
CA LYS A 69 1.34 17.81 -5.42
C LYS A 69 0.37 16.91 -4.63
N LEU A 70 0.10 15.70 -5.11
CA LEU A 70 -0.81 14.77 -4.43
C LEU A 70 -0.18 14.00 -3.26
N PHE A 71 1.15 13.95 -3.19
CA PHE A 71 1.87 13.10 -2.25
C PHE A 71 2.73 13.86 -1.24
N LYS A 72 3.33 14.99 -1.66
CA LYS A 72 4.34 15.74 -0.89
C LYS A 72 3.86 16.13 0.50
N ASN A 73 2.66 16.70 0.57
CA ASN A 73 2.08 17.15 1.84
C ASN A 73 1.16 16.09 2.47
N GLY A 74 0.97 14.94 1.80
CA GLY A 74 0.16 13.84 2.32
C GLY A 74 0.83 13.13 3.49
N LEU A 75 0.05 12.47 4.34
CA LEU A 75 0.52 11.74 5.53
C LEU A 75 1.75 10.83 5.30
N PHE A 76 1.88 10.25 4.11
CA PHE A 76 3.00 9.38 3.76
C PHE A 76 4.28 10.12 3.31
N GLY A 77 4.15 11.37 2.86
CA GLY A 77 5.25 12.24 2.45
C GLY A 77 5.75 13.19 3.55
N LEU A 78 4.96 13.39 4.61
CA LEU A 78 5.36 14.20 5.77
C LEU A 78 6.37 13.47 6.67
N ASP A 79 7.22 14.26 7.31
CA ASP A 79 8.25 13.83 8.28
C ASP A 79 8.20 14.67 9.57
N GLY A 80 8.88 14.19 10.62
CA GLY A 80 9.03 14.90 11.89
C GLY A 80 7.72 15.34 12.55
N GLN A 81 7.70 16.58 13.06
CA GLN A 81 6.55 17.15 13.76
C GLN A 81 5.32 17.35 12.85
N PRO A 82 5.45 17.84 11.59
CA PRO A 82 4.31 17.89 10.65
C PRO A 82 3.61 16.54 10.48
N TRP A 83 4.38 15.45 10.38
CA TRP A 83 3.80 14.11 10.32
C TRP A 83 3.10 13.72 11.63
N LYS A 84 3.71 13.96 12.79
CA LYS A 84 3.10 13.65 14.10
C LYS A 84 1.77 14.38 14.29
N ASN A 85 1.74 15.68 13.95
CA ASN A 85 0.54 16.52 13.98
C ASN A 85 -0.55 15.94 13.09
N MET A 86 -0.24 15.69 11.81
CA MET A 86 -1.19 15.15 10.84
C MET A 86 -1.67 13.75 11.24
N ARG A 87 -0.77 12.87 11.71
CA ARG A 87 -1.12 11.53 12.17
C ARG A 87 -2.07 11.58 13.37
N THR A 88 -1.83 12.48 14.31
CA THR A 88 -2.68 12.67 15.49
C THR A 88 -4.06 13.15 15.08
N PHE A 89 -4.13 14.14 14.19
CA PHE A 89 -5.37 14.67 13.64
C PHE A 89 -6.22 13.61 12.91
N LEU A 90 -5.58 12.74 12.11
CA LEU A 90 -6.27 11.74 11.28
C LEU A 90 -6.64 10.44 12.04
N SER A 91 -6.01 10.17 13.18
CA SER A 91 -6.21 8.90 13.90
C SER A 91 -7.65 8.64 14.37
N PRO A 92 -8.42 9.64 14.85
CA PRO A 92 -9.82 9.48 15.25
C PRO A 92 -10.75 8.96 14.14
N THR A 93 -10.40 9.16 12.86
CA THR A 93 -11.16 8.69 11.70
C THR A 93 -11.29 7.16 11.67
N PHE A 94 -10.33 6.43 12.23
CA PHE A 94 -10.27 4.96 12.19
C PHE A 94 -10.62 4.29 13.53
N THR A 95 -11.35 5.00 14.39
CA THR A 95 -11.92 4.42 15.60
C THR A 95 -12.97 3.37 15.26
N SER A 96 -13.21 2.42 16.18
CA SER A 96 -14.21 1.36 15.96
C SER A 96 -15.62 1.94 15.78
N GLY A 97 -15.93 3.08 16.39
CA GLY A 97 -17.19 3.79 16.20
C GLY A 97 -17.36 4.33 14.78
N ARG A 98 -16.35 5.02 14.24
CA ARG A 98 -16.36 5.54 12.86
C ARG A 98 -16.40 4.42 11.83
N ILE A 99 -15.61 3.35 12.01
CA ILE A 99 -15.63 2.20 11.10
C ILE A 99 -17.01 1.51 11.08
N ARG A 100 -17.69 1.40 12.23
CA ARG A 100 -19.07 0.89 12.27
C ARG A 100 -20.05 1.75 11.48
N GLN A 101 -19.90 3.08 11.52
CA GLN A 101 -20.73 3.98 10.72
C GLN A 101 -20.49 3.79 9.21
N MET A 102 -19.30 3.36 8.81
CA MET A 102 -18.95 3.08 7.42
C MET A 102 -19.43 1.71 6.91
N PHE A 103 -19.98 0.85 7.78
CA PHE A 103 -20.27 -0.55 7.45
C PHE A 103 -21.24 -0.71 6.29
N SER A 104 -22.27 0.14 6.21
CA SER A 104 -23.24 0.13 5.10
C SER A 104 -22.60 0.38 3.74
N HIS A 105 -21.50 1.16 3.69
CA HIS A 105 -20.73 1.38 2.46
C HIS A 105 -19.94 0.13 2.05
N PHE A 106 -19.43 -0.63 3.02
CA PHE A 106 -18.77 -1.91 2.76
C PHE A 106 -19.77 -2.94 2.20
N GLU A 107 -20.92 -3.09 2.86
CA GLU A 107 -21.97 -4.01 2.43
C GLU A 107 -22.54 -3.66 1.05
N LYS A 108 -22.85 -2.37 0.81
CA LYS A 108 -23.34 -1.91 -0.50
C LYS A 108 -22.32 -2.18 -1.60
N SER A 109 -21.05 -1.88 -1.36
CA SER A 109 -20.00 -2.15 -2.33
C SER A 109 -19.76 -3.65 -2.55
N ALA A 110 -19.88 -4.47 -1.50
CA ALA A 110 -19.75 -5.92 -1.61
C ALA A 110 -20.91 -6.53 -2.39
N ASN A 111 -22.14 -6.05 -2.15
CA ASN A 111 -23.31 -6.38 -2.95
C ASN A 111 -23.09 -6.02 -4.42
N ASN A 112 -22.62 -4.80 -4.71
CA ASN A 112 -22.33 -4.37 -6.08
C ASN A 112 -21.26 -5.25 -6.75
N LEU A 113 -20.22 -5.67 -6.02
CA LEU A 113 -19.22 -6.63 -6.51
C LEU A 113 -19.87 -7.97 -6.87
N THR A 114 -20.67 -8.55 -5.97
CA THR A 114 -21.35 -9.83 -6.26
C THR A 114 -22.36 -9.71 -7.41
N GLY A 115 -23.05 -8.57 -7.52
CA GLY A 115 -23.94 -8.25 -8.63
C GLY A 115 -23.19 -8.15 -9.95
N PHE A 116 -22.10 -7.39 -10.00
CA PHE A 116 -21.22 -7.27 -11.17
C PHE A 116 -20.68 -8.63 -11.63
N ILE A 117 -20.26 -9.46 -10.68
CA ILE A 117 -19.85 -10.83 -10.93
C ILE A 117 -21.00 -11.64 -11.57
N LYS A 118 -22.23 -11.51 -11.05
CA LYS A 118 -23.41 -12.20 -11.58
C LYS A 118 -23.86 -11.65 -12.94
N THR A 119 -23.69 -10.37 -13.25
CA THR A 119 -24.10 -9.81 -14.56
C THR A 119 -23.22 -10.27 -15.71
N LYS A 120 -21.98 -10.70 -15.44
CA LYS A 120 -21.13 -11.38 -16.44
C LYS A 120 -21.69 -12.75 -16.89
N LYS A 121 -22.78 -13.24 -16.26
CA LYS A 121 -23.57 -14.42 -16.64
C LYS A 121 -24.56 -14.17 -17.79
N ILE A 122 -24.88 -12.92 -18.14
CA ILE A 122 -25.99 -12.61 -19.07
C ILE A 122 -25.56 -12.74 -20.54
N SER A 123 -25.07 -13.92 -20.91
CA SER A 123 -25.15 -14.41 -22.29
C SER A 123 -25.75 -15.80 -22.20
N ALA A 124 -26.86 -16.03 -22.89
CA ALA A 124 -27.63 -17.28 -22.81
C ALA A 124 -26.82 -18.55 -23.22
N THR A 125 -25.62 -18.36 -23.76
CA THR A 125 -24.70 -19.41 -24.22
C THR A 125 -23.46 -19.57 -23.34
N ALA A 126 -23.27 -18.75 -22.30
CA ALA A 126 -22.09 -18.82 -21.45
C ALA A 126 -22.25 -19.89 -20.36
N PRO A 127 -21.19 -20.67 -20.06
CA PRO A 127 -21.24 -21.68 -18.99
C PRO A 127 -21.52 -21.03 -17.61
N PRO A 128 -21.96 -21.81 -16.59
CA PRO A 128 -22.34 -21.29 -15.27
C PRO A 128 -21.16 -20.75 -14.43
N HIS A 129 -20.00 -20.59 -15.05
CA HIS A 129 -18.77 -20.08 -14.46
C HIS A 129 -18.18 -19.02 -15.39
N PHE A 130 -17.50 -18.04 -14.81
CA PHE A 130 -16.80 -17.01 -15.58
C PHE A 130 -15.39 -16.83 -15.04
N ASP A 131 -14.46 -16.63 -15.96
CA ASP A 131 -13.08 -16.31 -15.66
C ASP A 131 -12.98 -14.80 -15.44
N LEU A 132 -12.79 -14.38 -14.20
CA LEU A 132 -12.68 -12.96 -13.85
C LEU A 132 -11.23 -12.52 -13.85
N PRO A 133 -10.85 -11.42 -14.54
CA PRO A 133 -9.62 -10.69 -14.25
C PRO A 133 -9.68 -10.20 -12.80
N LEU A 134 -9.03 -10.95 -11.91
CA LEU A 134 -9.28 -10.87 -10.48
C LEU A 134 -8.91 -9.49 -9.93
N VAL A 135 -7.73 -9.00 -10.32
CA VAL A 135 -7.18 -7.73 -9.86
C VAL A 135 -8.09 -6.56 -10.25
N ASP A 136 -8.61 -6.54 -11.47
CA ASP A 136 -9.46 -5.46 -11.97
C ASP A 136 -10.79 -5.38 -11.20
N ALA A 137 -11.41 -6.53 -10.92
CA ALA A 137 -12.64 -6.58 -10.15
C ALA A 137 -12.42 -6.11 -8.71
N MET A 138 -11.31 -6.53 -8.08
CA MET A 138 -10.98 -6.12 -6.72
C MET A 138 -10.59 -4.65 -6.63
N ARG A 139 -9.98 -4.08 -7.68
CA ARG A 139 -9.70 -2.65 -7.81
C ARG A 139 -10.98 -1.82 -7.88
N LYS A 140 -11.95 -2.23 -8.72
CA LYS A 140 -13.27 -1.59 -8.79
C LYS A 140 -13.95 -1.58 -7.42
N TYR A 141 -14.04 -2.74 -6.78
CA TYR A 141 -14.58 -2.85 -5.42
C TYR A 141 -13.90 -1.89 -4.43
N SER A 142 -12.57 -1.93 -4.35
CA SER A 142 -11.80 -1.15 -3.37
C SER A 142 -11.93 0.37 -3.63
N MET A 143 -11.96 0.77 -4.91
CA MET A 143 -12.21 2.17 -5.28
C MET A 143 -13.60 2.62 -4.81
N GLN A 144 -14.63 1.81 -5.05
CA GLN A 144 -15.99 2.15 -4.64
C GLN A 144 -16.15 2.27 -3.13
N VAL A 145 -15.51 1.38 -2.36
CA VAL A 145 -15.50 1.46 -0.91
C VAL A 145 -14.85 2.75 -0.45
N ILE A 146 -13.63 3.06 -0.91
CA ILE A 146 -12.92 4.24 -0.39
C ILE A 146 -13.62 5.54 -0.79
N THR A 147 -14.13 5.66 -2.02
CA THR A 147 -14.85 6.88 -2.45
C THR A 147 -16.17 7.03 -1.73
N SER A 148 -16.91 5.94 -1.46
CA SER A 148 -18.19 6.05 -0.77
C SER A 148 -18.03 6.27 0.73
N ALA A 149 -17.16 5.49 1.40
CA ALA A 149 -16.97 5.54 2.85
C ALA A 149 -16.17 6.76 3.32
N ALA A 150 -15.15 7.19 2.56
CA ALA A 150 -14.34 8.33 2.95
C ALA A 150 -14.84 9.65 2.34
N PHE A 151 -15.43 9.64 1.14
CA PHE A 151 -15.81 10.89 0.45
C PHE A 151 -17.31 11.12 0.33
N GLY A 152 -18.14 10.16 0.73
CA GLY A 152 -19.59 10.22 0.49
C GLY A 152 -19.93 10.22 -1.00
N LEU A 153 -18.98 9.85 -1.87
CA LEU A 153 -19.17 9.83 -3.32
C LEU A 153 -19.71 8.46 -3.73
N ASN A 154 -20.98 8.43 -4.14
CA ASN A 154 -21.62 7.23 -4.67
C ASN A 154 -21.19 7.01 -6.13
N VAL A 155 -19.95 6.57 -6.33
CA VAL A 155 -19.42 6.23 -7.65
C VAL A 155 -19.85 4.81 -8.04
N ASN A 156 -20.06 4.57 -9.34
CA ASN A 156 -20.27 3.23 -9.86
C ASN A 156 -19.03 2.76 -10.62
N SER A 157 -18.03 2.30 -9.88
CA SER A 157 -16.75 1.80 -10.43
C SER A 157 -16.89 0.56 -11.32
N PHE A 158 -18.03 -0.14 -11.20
CA PHE A 158 -18.31 -1.34 -11.99
C PHE A 158 -18.86 -1.04 -13.39
N HIS A 159 -19.32 0.20 -13.61
CA HIS A 159 -19.84 0.64 -14.90
C HIS A 159 -18.73 0.76 -15.95
N GLU A 160 -19.06 0.57 -17.22
CA GLU A 160 -18.09 0.58 -18.34
C GLU A 160 -17.48 1.97 -18.57
N ASN A 161 -18.26 3.02 -18.32
CA ASN A 161 -17.84 4.42 -18.42
C ASN A 161 -17.08 4.96 -17.18
N ASP A 162 -16.64 4.09 -16.25
CA ASP A 162 -15.86 4.55 -15.11
C ASP A 162 -14.53 5.18 -15.57
N LYS A 163 -14.24 6.36 -15.02
CA LYS A 163 -12.98 7.08 -15.26
C LYS A 163 -12.06 7.06 -14.04
N ILE A 164 -12.56 6.70 -12.86
CA ILE A 164 -11.81 6.84 -11.61
C ILE A 164 -10.76 5.73 -11.48
N VAL A 165 -11.14 4.48 -11.72
CA VAL A 165 -10.21 3.33 -11.63
C VAL A 165 -9.09 3.46 -12.66
N PRO A 166 -9.34 3.71 -13.96
CA PRO A 166 -8.26 3.89 -14.94
C PRO A 166 -7.30 5.04 -14.60
N MET A 167 -7.82 6.16 -14.07
CA MET A 167 -6.98 7.28 -13.63
C MET A 167 -6.12 6.90 -12.43
N ALA A 168 -6.66 6.14 -11.47
CA ALA A 168 -5.89 5.64 -10.34
C ALA A 168 -4.80 4.65 -10.81
N GLU A 169 -5.14 3.73 -11.71
CA GLU A 169 -4.19 2.76 -12.26
C GLU A 169 -3.01 3.44 -12.95
N ARG A 170 -3.21 4.56 -13.66
CA ARG A 170 -2.10 5.33 -14.24
C ARG A 170 -1.15 5.93 -13.20
N ILE A 171 -1.59 6.10 -11.95
CA ILE A 171 -0.75 6.56 -10.84
C ILE A 171 -0.08 5.36 -10.12
N PHE A 172 -0.81 4.26 -9.91
CA PHE A 172 -0.35 3.12 -9.09
C PHE A 172 0.30 1.98 -9.88
N ILE A 173 0.03 1.86 -11.17
CA ILE A 173 0.78 0.98 -12.08
C ILE A 173 1.94 1.79 -12.64
N ILE A 174 3.05 1.72 -11.93
CA ILE A 174 4.13 2.65 -12.15
C ILE A 174 4.89 2.25 -13.40
N SER A 175 4.83 3.11 -14.42
CA SER A 175 5.51 2.93 -15.69
C SER A 175 7.03 2.84 -15.51
N VAL A 176 7.72 2.26 -16.48
CA VAL A 176 9.20 2.18 -16.47
C VAL A 176 9.82 3.58 -16.38
N SER A 177 9.23 4.57 -17.06
CA SER A 177 9.67 5.97 -16.99
C SER A 177 9.49 6.55 -15.58
N ALA A 178 8.37 6.29 -14.92
CA ALA A 178 8.14 6.71 -13.55
C ALA A 178 9.09 6.02 -12.55
N LYS A 179 9.44 4.74 -12.75
CA LYS A 179 10.47 4.03 -11.95
C LYS A 179 11.83 4.71 -12.04
N ILE A 180 12.26 5.08 -13.25
CA ILE A 180 13.53 5.81 -13.47
C ILE A 180 13.49 7.17 -12.78
N LYS A 181 12.40 7.91 -12.97
CA LYS A 181 12.17 9.21 -12.34
C LYS A 181 12.22 9.16 -10.82
N ILE A 182 11.54 8.20 -10.20
CA ILE A 182 11.58 7.95 -8.76
C ILE A 182 13.03 7.68 -8.31
N ALA A 183 13.76 6.84 -9.04
CA ALA A 183 15.16 6.56 -8.72
C ALA A 183 16.05 7.82 -8.78
N ILE A 184 15.83 8.71 -9.74
CA ILE A 184 16.53 10.00 -9.84
C ILE A 184 16.16 10.90 -8.66
N CYS A 185 14.87 11.09 -8.36
CA CYS A 185 14.41 11.84 -7.19
C CYS A 185 15.04 11.35 -5.89
N GLN A 186 15.20 10.05 -5.77
CA GLN A 186 15.64 9.38 -4.56
C GLN A 186 17.16 9.30 -4.38
N LYS A 187 17.94 9.24 -5.46
CA LYS A 187 19.42 9.13 -5.41
C LYS A 187 20.13 10.44 -5.74
N LEU A 188 19.53 11.27 -6.59
CA LEU A 188 20.07 12.53 -7.06
C LEU A 188 19.04 13.66 -6.86
N PRO A 189 18.62 13.95 -5.62
CA PRO A 189 17.53 14.88 -5.34
C PRO A 189 17.81 16.31 -5.84
N LYS A 190 19.08 16.75 -5.85
CA LYS A 190 19.47 18.06 -6.42
C LYS A 190 19.22 18.12 -7.93
N LEU A 191 19.54 17.05 -8.66
CA LEU A 191 19.30 16.95 -10.10
C LEU A 191 17.80 16.90 -10.40
N ALA A 192 17.03 16.13 -9.63
CA ALA A 192 15.58 16.05 -9.79
C ALA A 192 14.90 17.42 -9.61
N LYS A 193 15.35 18.20 -8.61
CA LYS A 193 14.89 19.58 -8.40
C LYS A 193 15.29 20.51 -9.55
N LEU A 194 16.54 20.43 -10.02
CA LEU A 194 17.02 21.23 -11.14
C LEU A 194 16.23 20.97 -12.43
N LEU A 195 15.89 19.71 -12.69
CA LEU A 195 15.13 19.29 -13.88
C LEU A 195 13.60 19.42 -13.71
N ASN A 196 13.13 19.90 -12.55
CA ASN A 196 11.70 19.94 -12.20
C ASN A 196 10.96 18.63 -12.54
N LEU A 197 11.57 17.52 -12.15
CA LEU A 197 11.20 16.21 -12.65
C LEU A 197 9.88 15.73 -12.03
N LYS A 198 8.82 15.73 -12.83
CA LYS A 198 7.49 15.21 -12.44
C LYS A 198 7.43 13.71 -12.63
N VAL A 199 7.26 12.98 -11.52
CA VAL A 199 7.17 11.51 -11.50
C VAL A 199 5.91 11.03 -12.20
N PHE A 200 4.77 11.59 -11.84
CA PHE A 200 3.47 11.18 -12.37
C PHE A 200 3.03 12.04 -13.55
N ASP A 201 2.12 11.47 -14.32
CA ASP A 201 1.46 12.15 -15.41
C ASP A 201 0.55 13.28 -14.86
N PRO A 202 0.63 14.51 -15.40
CA PRO A 202 -0.24 15.62 -15.01
C PRO A 202 -1.74 15.31 -15.15
N GLU A 203 -2.15 14.51 -16.14
CA GLU A 203 -3.58 14.26 -16.40
C GLU A 203 -4.28 13.57 -15.21
N PRO A 204 -3.87 12.37 -14.76
CA PRO A 204 -4.50 11.72 -13.60
C PRO A 204 -4.28 12.49 -12.30
N THR A 205 -3.14 13.17 -12.11
CA THR A 205 -2.91 13.97 -10.90
C THR A 205 -3.81 15.23 -10.86
N ASN A 206 -4.11 15.84 -12.01
CA ASN A 206 -5.08 16.92 -12.14
C ASN A 206 -6.51 16.43 -11.98
N PHE A 207 -6.83 15.24 -12.50
CA PHE A 207 -8.14 14.61 -12.33
C PHE A 207 -8.51 14.44 -10.85
N PHE A 208 -7.63 13.80 -10.06
CA PHE A 208 -7.90 13.60 -8.63
C PHE A 208 -7.88 14.90 -7.83
N TRP A 209 -6.99 15.83 -8.18
CA TRP A 209 -7.00 17.17 -7.58
C TRP A 209 -8.35 17.86 -7.78
N GLY A 210 -8.85 17.89 -9.01
CA GLY A 210 -10.15 18.47 -9.35
C GLY A 210 -11.31 17.74 -8.67
N LEU A 211 -11.31 16.40 -8.67
CA LEU A 211 -12.34 15.59 -8.02
C LEU A 211 -12.47 15.90 -6.53
N ILE A 212 -11.34 15.92 -5.81
CA ILE A 212 -11.31 16.16 -4.38
C ILE A 212 -11.63 17.63 -4.07
N SER A 213 -11.05 18.57 -4.83
CA SER A 213 -11.33 20.01 -4.67
C SER A 213 -12.82 20.31 -4.85
N SER A 214 -13.45 19.77 -5.90
CA SER A 214 -14.90 19.90 -6.11
C SER A 214 -15.69 19.28 -4.96
N SER A 215 -15.30 18.11 -4.47
CA SER A 215 -15.99 17.44 -3.34
C SER A 215 -15.94 18.27 -2.05
N LEU A 216 -14.78 18.85 -1.72
CA LEU A 216 -14.61 19.75 -0.57
C LEU A 216 -15.45 21.02 -0.73
N LYS A 217 -15.39 21.65 -1.91
CA LYS A 217 -16.12 22.88 -2.21
C LYS A 217 -17.64 22.68 -2.16
N THR A 218 -18.16 21.64 -2.82
CA THR A 218 -19.60 21.31 -2.77
C THR A 218 -20.06 21.05 -1.33
N ARG A 219 -19.24 20.41 -0.50
CA ARG A 219 -19.57 20.18 0.92
C ARG A 219 -19.63 21.50 1.71
N GLN A 220 -18.68 22.41 1.47
CA GLN A 220 -18.66 23.73 2.10
C GLN A 220 -19.88 24.58 1.69
N GLU A 221 -20.23 24.59 0.40
CA GLU A 221 -21.31 25.40 -0.14
C GLU A 221 -22.70 24.86 0.23
N SER A 222 -22.89 23.54 0.22
CA SER A 222 -24.19 22.93 0.53
C SER A 222 -24.51 22.92 2.03
N GLY A 223 -23.51 23.02 2.91
CA GLY A 223 -23.69 22.91 4.36
C GLY A 223 -24.11 21.52 4.86
N VAL A 224 -24.24 20.52 3.98
CA VAL A 224 -24.68 19.17 4.33
C VAL A 224 -23.60 18.45 5.13
N LYS A 225 -23.86 18.16 6.41
CA LYS A 225 -22.88 17.46 7.25
C LYS A 225 -22.82 15.96 6.95
N GLY A 226 -21.61 15.45 6.70
CA GLY A 226 -21.33 14.03 6.49
C GLY A 226 -20.69 13.38 7.72
N ASN A 227 -20.84 12.06 7.86
CA ASN A 227 -20.07 11.26 8.81
C ASN A 227 -18.84 10.63 8.13
N ASP A 228 -18.20 11.39 7.24
CA ASP A 228 -17.15 10.93 6.34
C ASP A 228 -15.84 11.73 6.50
N PHE A 229 -14.81 11.33 5.77
CA PHE A 229 -13.49 11.95 5.85
C PHE A 229 -13.47 13.37 5.26
N VAL A 230 -14.28 13.61 4.22
CA VAL A 230 -14.45 14.94 3.63
C VAL A 230 -14.98 15.93 4.66
N GLN A 231 -15.95 15.56 5.50
CA GLN A 231 -16.44 16.42 6.56
C GLN A 231 -15.33 16.80 7.56
N ILE A 232 -14.47 15.85 7.94
CA ILE A 232 -13.36 16.10 8.85
C ILE A 232 -12.40 17.15 8.28
N LEU A 233 -12.11 17.08 6.99
CA LEU A 233 -11.26 18.07 6.32
C LEU A 233 -11.95 19.44 6.21
N VAL A 234 -13.24 19.48 5.87
CA VAL A 234 -14.01 20.73 5.79
C VAL A 234 -14.09 21.42 7.14
N ASP A 235 -14.39 20.69 8.21
CA ASP A 235 -14.47 21.24 9.57
C ASP A 235 -13.11 21.85 9.98
N ALA A 236 -12.02 21.16 9.66
CA ALA A 236 -10.67 21.62 9.99
C ALA A 236 -10.22 22.83 9.15
N MET A 237 -10.64 22.91 7.88
CA MET A 237 -10.40 24.07 7.02
C MET A 237 -11.21 25.31 7.46
N ASN A 238 -12.39 25.11 8.02
CA ASN A 238 -13.28 26.18 8.47
C ASN A 238 -12.99 26.68 9.89
N ASP A 239 -12.15 25.98 10.65
CA ASP A 239 -11.80 26.37 12.02
C ASP A 239 -10.93 27.64 12.05
N LYS A 240 -11.58 28.79 12.20
CA LYS A 240 -10.97 30.12 12.32
C LYS A 240 -10.25 30.35 13.64
N SER A 241 -10.47 29.50 14.66
CA SER A 241 -9.77 29.63 15.93
C SER A 241 -8.28 29.29 15.80
N GLY A 242 -7.90 28.68 14.68
CA GLY A 242 -6.63 28.03 14.46
C GLY A 242 -6.56 26.88 15.44
N ASP A 243 -6.61 25.64 14.97
CA ASP A 243 -6.43 24.48 15.84
C ASP A 243 -5.02 24.52 16.45
N LYS A 244 -4.85 25.32 17.52
CA LYS A 244 -3.60 25.52 18.26
C LYS A 244 -3.15 24.20 18.89
N LYS A 245 -4.04 23.20 18.98
CA LYS A 245 -3.72 21.86 19.46
C LYS A 245 -3.02 21.02 18.39
N SER A 246 -3.41 21.11 17.11
CA SER A 246 -2.75 20.32 16.05
C SER A 246 -1.58 21.03 15.38
N ASN A 247 -1.46 22.37 15.47
CA ASN A 247 -0.42 23.13 14.76
C ASN A 247 -0.36 22.81 13.25
N ILE A 248 -1.54 22.63 12.62
CA ILE A 248 -1.68 22.41 11.18
C ILE A 248 -2.26 23.66 10.54
N LYS A 249 -1.59 24.18 9.50
CA LYS A 249 -2.12 25.27 8.67
C LYS A 249 -2.90 24.68 7.50
N TRP A 250 -4.23 24.71 7.60
CA TRP A 250 -5.11 24.13 6.59
C TRP A 250 -5.18 24.98 5.31
N SER A 251 -5.09 24.29 4.18
CA SER A 251 -5.28 24.80 2.82
C SER A 251 -5.56 23.63 1.87
N ASP A 252 -5.93 23.92 0.62
CA ASP A 252 -6.10 22.89 -0.41
C ASP A 252 -4.84 22.03 -0.59
N ASP A 253 -3.66 22.65 -0.55
CA ASP A 253 -2.35 21.98 -0.62
C ASP A 253 -2.06 21.05 0.56
N VAL A 254 -2.86 21.10 1.64
CA VAL A 254 -2.75 20.21 2.80
C VAL A 254 -3.90 19.20 2.82
N ALA A 255 -5.14 19.64 2.59
CA ALA A 255 -6.33 18.81 2.65
C ALA A 255 -6.41 17.81 1.49
N ILE A 256 -6.20 18.26 0.25
CA ILE A 256 -6.31 17.41 -0.94
C ILE A 256 -5.31 16.25 -0.90
N PRO A 257 -4.03 16.45 -0.53
CA PRO A 257 -3.08 15.34 -0.40
C PRO A 257 -3.43 14.32 0.71
N GLN A 258 -4.14 14.73 1.79
CA GLN A 258 -4.61 13.75 2.79
C GLN A 258 -5.71 12.87 2.21
N ALA A 259 -6.69 13.49 1.56
CA ALA A 259 -7.75 12.81 0.84
C ALA A 259 -7.17 11.83 -0.19
N PHE A 260 -6.28 12.31 -1.04
CA PHE A 260 -5.66 11.46 -2.04
C PHE A 260 -4.85 10.31 -1.42
N ALA A 261 -4.13 10.55 -0.32
CA ALA A 261 -3.42 9.49 0.39
C ALA A 261 -4.36 8.36 0.88
N PHE A 262 -5.60 8.68 1.23
CA PHE A 262 -6.60 7.69 1.63
C PHE A 262 -7.09 6.88 0.44
N ILE A 263 -7.40 7.53 -0.68
CA ILE A 263 -7.73 6.84 -1.95
C ILE A 263 -6.58 5.91 -2.35
N ALA A 264 -5.35 6.43 -2.35
CA ALA A 264 -4.15 5.70 -2.71
C ALA A 264 -3.95 4.44 -1.87
N ALA A 265 -4.06 4.58 -0.54
CA ALA A 265 -3.88 3.46 0.37
C ALA A 265 -5.04 2.45 0.27
N GLY A 266 -6.28 2.92 0.18
CA GLY A 266 -7.49 2.09 0.17
C GLY A 266 -7.77 1.39 -1.16
N PHE A 267 -7.22 1.87 -2.27
CA PHE A 267 -7.49 1.31 -3.59
C PHE A 267 -6.69 0.03 -3.87
N ASP A 268 -5.38 0.16 -4.07
CA ASP A 268 -4.59 -0.92 -4.68
C ASP A 268 -4.08 -1.94 -3.65
N THR A 269 -3.91 -1.54 -2.37
CA THR A 269 -3.51 -2.47 -1.30
C THR A 269 -4.62 -3.46 -0.94
N ILE A 270 -5.87 -2.99 -0.89
CA ILE A 270 -7.04 -3.83 -0.63
C ILE A 270 -7.30 -4.75 -1.82
N ALA A 271 -7.23 -4.20 -3.03
CA ALA A 271 -7.40 -4.99 -4.24
C ALA A 271 -6.41 -6.16 -4.31
N ASN A 272 -5.14 -5.92 -3.98
CA ASN A 272 -4.13 -6.96 -3.91
C ASN A 272 -4.43 -7.99 -2.82
N ASN A 273 -4.76 -7.55 -1.59
CA ASN A 273 -5.11 -8.45 -0.49
C ASN A 273 -6.29 -9.37 -0.83
N LEU A 274 -7.34 -8.82 -1.44
CA LEU A 274 -8.51 -9.57 -1.88
C LEU A 274 -8.18 -10.54 -3.00
N SER A 275 -7.34 -10.13 -3.95
CA SER A 275 -6.91 -10.98 -5.06
C SER A 275 -6.12 -12.19 -4.54
N VAL A 276 -5.16 -11.97 -3.65
CA VAL A 276 -4.43 -13.07 -3.02
C VAL A 276 -5.38 -13.95 -2.22
N ALA A 277 -6.27 -13.36 -1.42
CA ALA A 277 -7.22 -14.12 -0.62
C ALA A 277 -8.05 -15.03 -1.52
N CYS A 278 -8.70 -14.49 -2.56
CA CYS A 278 -9.50 -15.29 -3.50
C CYS A 278 -8.68 -16.39 -4.19
N TYR A 279 -7.43 -16.12 -4.56
CA TYR A 279 -6.53 -17.12 -5.13
C TYR A 279 -6.27 -18.27 -4.14
N VAL A 280 -5.96 -17.95 -2.89
CA VAL A 280 -5.73 -18.95 -1.84
C VAL A 280 -7.01 -19.75 -1.60
N LEU A 281 -8.17 -19.09 -1.48
CA LEU A 281 -9.47 -19.75 -1.32
C LEU A 281 -9.80 -20.72 -2.48
N ALA A 282 -9.38 -20.36 -3.70
CA ALA A 282 -9.59 -21.19 -4.89
C ALA A 282 -8.66 -22.42 -4.92
N THR A 283 -7.43 -22.29 -4.42
CA THR A 283 -6.40 -23.33 -4.46
C THR A 283 -6.36 -24.19 -3.20
N HIS A 284 -7.01 -23.75 -2.13
CA HIS A 284 -7.06 -24.42 -0.82
C HIS A 284 -8.49 -24.38 -0.26
N ALA A 285 -9.33 -25.29 -0.74
CA ALA A 285 -10.77 -25.31 -0.43
C ALA A 285 -11.09 -25.62 1.05
N ASP A 286 -10.13 -26.18 1.78
CA ASP A 286 -10.22 -26.59 3.18
C ASP A 286 -10.16 -25.42 4.19
N ILE A 287 -9.84 -24.21 3.74
CA ILE A 287 -9.39 -23.11 4.62
C ILE A 287 -9.99 -21.74 4.27
N GLN A 288 -11.28 -21.74 3.91
CA GLN A 288 -11.93 -20.59 3.28
C GLN A 288 -12.06 -19.28 4.12
N GLU A 289 -11.49 -19.20 5.33
CA GLU A 289 -11.79 -18.11 6.28
C GLU A 289 -10.56 -17.35 6.83
N GLU A 290 -9.33 -17.63 6.36
CA GLU A 290 -8.13 -17.30 7.14
C GLU A 290 -7.29 -16.11 6.60
N LEU A 291 -7.89 -14.92 6.68
CA LEU A 291 -7.30 -13.66 6.19
C LEU A 291 -5.90 -13.32 6.76
N TYR A 292 -5.62 -13.67 8.01
CA TYR A 292 -4.32 -13.30 8.63
C TYR A 292 -3.13 -14.05 8.01
N GLN A 293 -3.34 -15.29 7.54
CA GLN A 293 -2.32 -16.04 6.80
C GLN A 293 -2.04 -15.44 5.44
N VAL A 294 -3.09 -14.99 4.74
CA VAL A 294 -2.96 -14.31 3.45
C VAL A 294 -2.04 -13.09 3.58
N LEU A 295 -2.31 -12.22 4.57
CA LEU A 295 -1.51 -11.02 4.84
C LEU A 295 -0.06 -11.33 5.27
N ARG A 296 0.20 -12.51 5.83
CA ARG A 296 1.57 -12.98 6.15
C ARG A 296 2.30 -13.42 4.89
N ARG A 297 1.68 -14.31 4.12
CA ARG A 297 2.33 -14.93 2.96
C ARG A 297 2.56 -13.90 1.85
N HIS A 298 1.64 -12.95 1.73
CA HIS A 298 1.63 -11.92 0.70
C HIS A 298 1.31 -10.55 1.32
N PRO A 299 2.25 -9.93 2.04
CA PRO A 299 2.04 -8.57 2.53
C PRO A 299 1.93 -7.62 1.34
N ALA A 300 0.91 -6.75 1.33
CA ALA A 300 0.72 -5.76 0.27
C ALA A 300 1.93 -4.81 0.12
N VAL A 301 2.69 -4.61 1.21
CA VAL A 301 3.94 -3.84 1.23
C VAL A 301 5.08 -4.75 1.65
N ALA A 302 5.98 -5.07 0.73
CA ALA A 302 7.05 -6.05 0.96
C ALA A 302 8.23 -5.47 1.77
N ARG A 303 8.38 -4.15 1.76
CA ARG A 303 9.45 -3.42 2.44
C ARG A 303 8.94 -2.13 3.04
N LEU A 304 9.29 -1.89 4.30
CA LEU A 304 9.08 -0.62 4.97
C LEU A 304 10.42 0.09 5.10
N ASP A 305 10.46 1.38 4.86
CA ASP A 305 11.66 2.20 5.08
C ASP A 305 11.48 3.07 6.33
N ARG A 306 12.59 3.28 7.03
CA ARG A 306 12.75 4.33 8.05
C ARG A 306 14.02 5.13 7.79
N ILE A 307 14.02 6.39 8.18
CA ILE A 307 15.21 7.25 8.15
C ILE A 307 15.69 7.45 9.59
N CYS A 308 16.98 7.23 9.81
CA CYS A 308 17.63 7.50 11.10
C CYS A 308 17.70 9.02 11.33
N THR A 309 17.07 9.53 12.39
CA THR A 309 16.91 10.97 12.62
C THR A 309 18.09 11.60 13.36
N LYS A 310 18.94 10.77 13.98
CA LYS A 310 20.17 11.14 14.69
C LYS A 310 21.17 9.97 14.61
N ASP A 311 22.45 10.22 14.83
CA ASP A 311 23.43 9.13 14.93
C ASP A 311 22.99 8.16 16.03
N TYR A 312 22.89 6.87 15.70
CA TYR A 312 22.32 5.85 16.58
C TYR A 312 23.31 4.72 16.81
N MET A 313 23.60 4.45 18.08
CA MET A 313 24.45 3.33 18.49
C MET A 313 23.61 2.05 18.52
N LEU A 314 23.81 1.19 17.54
CA LEU A 314 23.24 -0.15 17.53
C LEU A 314 24.04 -1.08 18.46
N PRO A 315 23.40 -1.72 19.45
CA PRO A 315 24.04 -2.77 20.23
C PRO A 315 24.35 -3.96 19.32
N GLY A 316 25.63 -4.27 19.10
CA GLY A 316 26.01 -5.40 18.24
C GLY A 316 25.70 -6.76 18.89
N ASN A 317 25.18 -7.71 18.13
CA ASN A 317 25.15 -9.12 18.50
C ASN A 317 26.60 -9.66 18.57
N GLY A 318 27.21 -9.62 19.76
CA GLY A 318 28.60 -10.05 20.00
C GLY A 318 29.59 -8.94 20.39
N GLY A 319 29.11 -7.76 20.82
CA GLY A 319 29.92 -6.82 21.63
C GLY A 319 30.65 -5.68 20.89
N LYS A 320 30.57 -5.58 19.56
CA LYS A 320 31.02 -4.37 18.85
C LYS A 320 29.83 -3.49 18.45
N PRO A 321 29.60 -2.36 19.13
CA PRO A 321 28.52 -1.46 18.77
C PRO A 321 28.77 -0.82 17.41
N ARG A 322 27.72 -0.62 16.62
CA ARG A 322 27.81 -0.01 15.28
C ARG A 322 27.04 1.31 15.25
N ILE A 323 27.60 2.34 14.63
CA ILE A 323 26.90 3.62 14.44
C ILE A 323 26.06 3.52 13.16
N ILE A 324 24.79 3.87 13.25
CA ILE A 324 23.94 4.23 12.11
C ILE A 324 24.00 5.76 11.98
N PRO A 325 24.62 6.30 10.92
CA PRO A 325 24.65 7.75 10.74
C PRO A 325 23.25 8.31 10.50
N LYS A 326 23.02 9.53 10.96
CA LYS A 326 21.84 10.32 10.64
C LYS A 326 21.61 10.38 9.13
N GLY A 327 20.35 10.27 8.70
CA GLY A 327 19.95 10.28 7.30
C GLY A 327 20.04 8.90 6.61
N THR A 328 20.61 7.90 7.28
CA THR A 328 20.65 6.53 6.75
C THR A 328 19.23 5.95 6.65
N VAL A 329 18.91 5.35 5.49
CA VAL A 329 17.67 4.59 5.29
C VAL A 329 17.84 3.19 5.86
N VAL A 330 17.07 2.86 6.89
CA VAL A 330 16.96 1.52 7.46
C VAL A 330 15.77 0.80 6.82
N ALA A 331 16.06 -0.31 6.13
CA ALA A 331 15.05 -1.15 5.49
C ALA A 331 14.55 -2.23 6.45
N LEU A 332 13.22 -2.36 6.53
CA LEU A 332 12.49 -3.42 7.21
C LEU A 332 11.85 -4.32 6.14
N PRO A 333 12.51 -5.43 5.76
CA PRO A 333 12.01 -6.31 4.70
C PRO A 333 10.88 -7.22 5.21
N THR A 334 9.67 -6.68 5.36
CA THR A 334 8.46 -7.39 5.85
C THR A 334 8.30 -8.79 5.27
N ASP A 335 8.42 -8.91 3.94
CA ASP A 335 8.29 -10.19 3.24
C ASP A 335 9.33 -11.24 3.70
N ALA A 336 10.55 -10.78 4.01
CA ALA A 336 11.61 -11.63 4.56
C ALA A 336 11.25 -12.15 5.93
N PHE A 337 10.87 -11.25 6.85
CA PHE A 337 10.46 -11.62 8.21
C PHE A 337 9.33 -12.66 8.18
N HIS A 338 8.34 -12.44 7.31
CA HIS A 338 7.18 -13.30 7.19
C HIS A 338 7.49 -14.69 6.64
N LYS A 339 8.63 -14.84 5.94
CA LYS A 339 9.11 -16.09 5.34
C LYS A 339 10.32 -16.68 6.04
N ASP A 340 10.75 -16.10 7.15
CA ASP A 340 11.88 -16.58 7.92
C ASP A 340 11.47 -17.77 8.79
N GLU A 341 12.15 -18.90 8.59
CA GLU A 341 11.87 -20.15 9.29
C GLU A 341 12.15 -20.06 10.80
N GLN A 342 13.03 -19.15 11.23
CA GLN A 342 13.28 -18.88 12.65
C GLN A 342 12.00 -18.43 13.38
N TYR A 343 11.11 -17.72 12.68
CA TYR A 343 9.89 -17.15 13.25
C TYR A 343 8.62 -17.87 12.79
N PHE A 344 8.67 -18.49 11.62
CA PHE A 344 7.57 -19.21 11.00
C PHE A 344 8.04 -20.56 10.47
N PRO A 345 8.06 -21.63 11.30
CA PRO A 345 8.49 -22.96 10.87
C PRO A 345 7.70 -23.44 9.66
N ASN A 346 8.32 -23.98 8.61
CA ASN A 346 7.65 -24.25 7.31
C ASN A 346 6.95 -23.00 6.72
N PRO A 347 7.67 -21.89 6.46
CA PRO A 347 7.06 -20.59 6.19
C PRO A 347 6.22 -20.52 4.92
N TYR A 348 6.49 -21.42 3.96
CA TYR A 348 5.77 -21.55 2.68
C TYR A 348 4.55 -22.48 2.75
N LYS A 349 4.32 -23.16 3.88
CA LYS A 349 3.06 -23.88 4.09
C LYS A 349 1.98 -22.89 4.54
N PHE A 350 0.84 -22.89 3.87
CA PHE A 350 -0.33 -22.17 4.36
C PHE A 350 -0.89 -22.94 5.58
N ASP A 351 -0.89 -22.31 6.75
CA ASP A 351 -1.22 -22.97 8.02
C ASP A 351 -1.98 -22.02 8.95
N PRO A 352 -3.32 -21.95 8.90
CA PRO A 352 -4.11 -21.05 9.74
C PRO A 352 -3.80 -21.07 11.22
N THR A 353 -3.38 -22.22 11.76
CA THR A 353 -3.23 -22.43 13.19
C THR A 353 -2.19 -21.48 13.80
N ARG A 354 -1.27 -20.90 13.01
CA ARG A 354 -0.33 -19.85 13.49
C ARG A 354 -1.02 -18.58 13.98
N PHE A 355 -2.28 -18.36 13.64
CA PHE A 355 -3.07 -17.19 14.03
C PHE A 355 -4.16 -17.49 15.05
N ASN A 356 -4.26 -18.73 15.55
CA ASN A 356 -5.10 -19.05 16.69
C ASN A 356 -4.65 -18.27 17.95
N LYS A 357 -5.50 -18.23 18.98
CA LYS A 357 -5.26 -17.42 20.18
C LYS A 357 -3.92 -17.74 20.86
N GLU A 358 -3.56 -19.03 20.93
CA GLU A 358 -2.34 -19.51 21.58
C GLU A 358 -1.07 -19.15 20.81
N ASN A 359 -0.99 -19.52 19.53
CA ASN A 359 0.18 -19.27 18.68
C ASN A 359 0.38 -17.78 18.43
N LYS A 360 -0.71 -17.00 18.36
CA LYS A 360 -0.65 -15.55 18.26
C LYS A 360 0.04 -14.92 19.48
N ALA A 361 -0.20 -15.44 20.69
CA ALA A 361 0.43 -14.94 21.92
C ALA A 361 1.94 -15.24 21.97
N LYS A 362 2.37 -16.37 21.40
CA LYS A 362 3.78 -16.80 21.34
C LYS A 362 4.57 -16.15 20.19
N ARG A 363 3.89 -15.61 19.19
CA ARG A 363 4.53 -15.07 17.99
C ARG A 363 5.34 -13.81 18.27
N ASN A 364 6.53 -13.72 17.68
CA ASN A 364 7.31 -12.50 17.70
C ASN A 364 6.54 -11.37 16.98
N THR A 365 6.16 -10.34 17.74
CA THR A 365 5.37 -9.21 17.23
C THR A 365 6.12 -8.42 16.14
N TYR A 366 7.44 -8.37 16.24
CA TYR A 366 8.33 -7.71 15.28
C TYR A 366 8.69 -8.60 14.09
N ALA A 367 8.29 -9.87 14.08
CA ALA A 367 8.39 -10.72 12.88
C ALA A 367 7.10 -10.73 12.05
N TYR A 368 5.96 -10.30 12.61
CA TYR A 368 4.68 -10.21 11.89
C TYR A 368 4.19 -8.76 11.75
N MET A 369 4.66 -8.07 10.71
CA MET A 369 4.32 -6.66 10.44
C MET A 369 3.62 -6.37 9.09
N PRO A 370 2.51 -7.05 8.72
CA PRO A 370 1.81 -6.79 7.44
C PRO A 370 1.30 -5.35 7.29
N PHE A 371 1.07 -4.67 8.41
CA PHE A 371 0.66 -3.27 8.48
C PHE A 371 1.77 -2.36 9.02
N GLY A 372 3.01 -2.86 9.07
CA GLY A 372 4.11 -2.23 9.79
C GLY A 372 3.92 -2.24 11.31
N ILE A 373 4.85 -1.58 12.01
CA ILE A 373 4.92 -1.54 13.46
C ILE A 373 5.32 -0.14 13.94
N GLY A 374 5.02 0.16 15.20
CA GLY A 374 5.32 1.43 15.86
C GLY A 374 4.43 2.59 15.41
N PRO A 375 4.83 3.85 15.69
CA PRO A 375 4.04 5.05 15.39
C PRO A 375 3.70 5.23 13.90
N ARG A 376 4.55 4.71 13.00
CA ARG A 376 4.36 4.70 11.54
C ARG A 376 3.62 3.45 11.04
N SER A 377 2.99 2.65 11.90
CA SER A 377 2.10 1.56 11.46
C SER A 377 0.90 2.09 10.66
N CYS A 378 0.28 1.24 9.84
CA CYS A 378 -0.84 1.61 8.98
C CYS A 378 -1.98 2.23 9.80
N ILE A 379 -2.39 3.45 9.45
CA ILE A 379 -3.50 4.14 10.12
C ILE A 379 -4.84 3.46 9.84
N GLY A 380 -4.99 2.94 8.61
CA GLY A 380 -6.21 2.30 8.12
C GLY A 380 -6.28 0.80 8.38
N MET A 381 -5.43 0.22 9.24
CA MET A 381 -5.38 -1.24 9.45
C MET A 381 -6.75 -1.84 9.79
N ARG A 382 -7.51 -1.20 10.69
CA ARG A 382 -8.82 -1.71 11.12
C ARG A 382 -9.85 -1.61 10.00
N PHE A 383 -9.84 -0.50 9.26
CA PHE A 383 -10.69 -0.30 8.09
C PHE A 383 -10.44 -1.38 7.04
N ALA A 384 -9.17 -1.56 6.66
CA ALA A 384 -8.74 -2.56 5.69
C ALA A 384 -9.17 -3.99 6.08
N LEU A 385 -9.01 -4.35 7.36
CA LEU A 385 -9.41 -5.68 7.85
C LEU A 385 -10.93 -5.88 7.82
N VAL A 386 -11.72 -4.87 8.17
CA VAL A 386 -13.19 -4.98 8.16
C VAL A 386 -13.69 -5.04 6.72
N GLU A 387 -13.25 -4.12 5.86
CA GLU A 387 -13.57 -4.10 4.43
C GLU A 387 -13.25 -5.45 3.77
N THR A 388 -12.03 -5.95 3.95
CA THR A 388 -11.60 -7.22 3.36
C THR A 388 -12.46 -8.39 3.84
N LYS A 389 -12.79 -8.44 5.14
CA LYS A 389 -13.66 -9.50 5.69
C LYS A 389 -15.07 -9.43 5.14
N VAL A 390 -15.65 -8.24 5.01
CA VAL A 390 -16.99 -8.05 4.43
C VAL A 390 -16.99 -8.52 2.98
N ALA A 391 -16.01 -8.08 2.16
CA ALA A 391 -15.89 -8.52 0.78
C ALA A 391 -15.80 -10.05 0.66
N LEU A 392 -14.91 -10.68 1.43
CA LEU A 392 -14.73 -12.12 1.43
C LEU A 392 -15.99 -12.85 1.87
N ALA A 393 -16.66 -12.40 2.94
CA ALA A 393 -17.92 -12.99 3.41
C ALA A 393 -19.00 -12.98 2.33
N TYR A 394 -19.15 -11.87 1.59
CA TYR A 394 -20.12 -11.78 0.49
C TYR A 394 -19.72 -12.68 -0.69
N ILE A 395 -18.43 -12.75 -1.02
CA ILE A 395 -17.92 -13.62 -2.09
C ILE A 395 -18.18 -15.08 -1.73
N VAL A 396 -17.72 -15.57 -0.57
CA VAL A 396 -17.85 -16.99 -0.20
C VAL A 396 -19.30 -17.40 0.05
N ARG A 397 -20.16 -16.48 0.50
CA ARG A 397 -21.61 -16.71 0.63
C ARG A 397 -22.29 -16.90 -0.72
N ASN A 398 -21.87 -16.18 -1.74
CA ASN A 398 -22.52 -16.20 -3.06
C ASN A 398 -21.84 -17.14 -4.06
N PHE A 399 -20.58 -17.51 -3.86
CA PHE A 399 -19.80 -18.24 -4.85
C PHE A 399 -18.92 -19.33 -4.23
N VAL A 400 -18.73 -20.41 -4.99
CA VAL A 400 -17.59 -21.31 -4.88
C VAL A 400 -16.52 -20.79 -5.84
N ILE A 401 -15.32 -20.50 -5.32
CA ILE A 401 -14.19 -20.02 -6.11
C ILE A 401 -13.33 -21.22 -6.52
N ARG A 402 -12.94 -21.31 -7.80
CA ARG A 402 -12.04 -22.34 -8.33
C ARG A 402 -10.99 -21.73 -9.26
N PRO A 403 -9.85 -22.39 -9.50
CA PRO A 403 -8.91 -21.96 -10.52
C PRO A 403 -9.57 -21.99 -11.91
N ALA A 404 -9.32 -20.97 -12.72
CA ALA A 404 -9.63 -20.99 -14.15
C ALA A 404 -8.61 -21.83 -14.93
N GLN A 405 -8.91 -22.14 -16.20
CA GLN A 405 -7.94 -22.81 -17.07
C GLN A 405 -6.71 -21.90 -17.25
N GLY A 406 -5.51 -22.44 -17.03
CA GLY A 406 -4.27 -21.67 -17.11
C GLY A 406 -3.93 -20.83 -15.86
N THR A 407 -4.71 -20.97 -14.77
CA THR A 407 -4.36 -20.33 -13.50
C THR A 407 -3.03 -20.89 -12.99
N PRO A 408 -2.01 -20.05 -12.73
CA PRO A 408 -0.72 -20.54 -12.26
C PRO A 408 -0.86 -21.11 -10.84
N VAL A 409 -0.26 -22.28 -10.60
CA VAL A 409 -0.11 -22.90 -9.27
C VAL A 409 1.36 -23.32 -9.12
N PRO A 410 2.16 -22.71 -8.23
CA PRO A 410 1.80 -21.65 -7.28
C PRO A 410 1.54 -20.29 -7.94
N GLU A 411 1.06 -19.33 -7.16
CA GLU A 411 0.69 -17.98 -7.60
C GLU A 411 1.80 -17.27 -8.37
N LYS A 412 1.45 -16.69 -9.53
CA LYS A 412 2.36 -15.80 -10.27
C LYS A 412 2.30 -14.40 -9.68
N MET A 413 3.37 -14.02 -8.98
CA MET A 413 3.51 -12.70 -8.37
C MET A 413 4.35 -11.77 -9.26
N GLU A 414 3.89 -10.54 -9.44
CA GLU A 414 4.61 -9.46 -10.12
C GLU A 414 5.27 -8.54 -9.11
N LYS A 415 6.46 -8.04 -9.46
CA LYS A 415 7.16 -7.03 -8.65
C LYS A 415 6.63 -5.64 -8.96
N ASP A 416 6.27 -4.93 -7.92
CA ASP A 416 5.94 -3.51 -7.95
C ASP A 416 6.87 -2.70 -7.01
N ILE A 417 6.85 -1.37 -7.09
CA ILE A 417 7.69 -0.48 -6.30
C ILE A 417 7.48 -0.67 -4.79
N VAL A 418 6.25 -0.98 -4.39
CA VAL A 418 5.87 -1.14 -2.98
C VAL A 418 5.89 -2.59 -2.49
N GLY A 419 5.90 -3.58 -3.38
CA GLY A 419 5.90 -4.98 -2.99
C GLY A 419 5.60 -5.97 -4.12
N TYR A 420 4.82 -7.00 -3.80
CA TYR A 420 4.41 -8.03 -4.75
C TYR A 420 2.90 -7.97 -4.96
N LYS A 421 2.48 -8.08 -6.22
CA LYS A 421 1.07 -8.15 -6.61
C LYS A 421 0.77 -9.48 -7.27
N VAL A 422 -0.46 -9.96 -7.13
CA VAL A 422 -0.95 -11.03 -8.02
C VAL A 422 -0.89 -10.49 -9.45
N SER A 423 -0.36 -11.29 -10.38
CA SER A 423 -0.33 -10.89 -11.79
C SER A 423 -1.75 -10.60 -12.29
N SER A 424 -1.90 -9.55 -13.11
CA SER A 424 -3.20 -9.20 -13.70
C SER A 424 -3.74 -10.27 -14.64
N ASP A 425 -2.90 -11.21 -15.08
CA ASP A 425 -3.29 -12.35 -15.89
C ASP A 425 -3.99 -13.47 -15.10
N VAL A 426 -3.99 -13.40 -13.76
CA VAL A 426 -4.64 -14.40 -12.90
C VAL A 426 -6.15 -14.28 -13.02
N LYS A 427 -6.75 -15.36 -13.53
CA LYS A 427 -8.19 -15.53 -13.65
C LYS A 427 -8.68 -16.59 -12.68
N LEU A 428 -9.83 -16.36 -12.05
CA LEU A 428 -10.50 -17.36 -11.23
C LEU A 428 -11.93 -17.57 -11.72
N LYS A 429 -12.42 -18.79 -11.54
CA LYS A 429 -13.81 -19.17 -11.76
C LYS A 429 -14.61 -18.91 -10.49
N PHE A 430 -15.63 -18.07 -10.58
CA PHE A 430 -16.61 -17.91 -9.51
C PHE A 430 -17.92 -18.59 -9.94
N ILE A 431 -18.29 -19.65 -9.23
CA ILE A 431 -19.47 -20.47 -9.50
C ILE A 431 -20.54 -20.06 -8.48
N PRO A 432 -21.72 -19.58 -8.89
CA PRO A 432 -22.79 -19.23 -7.94
C PRO A 432 -23.13 -20.42 -7.03
N ARG A 433 -23.32 -20.14 -5.73
CA ARG A 433 -23.95 -21.08 -4.81
C ARG A 433 -25.46 -21.07 -5.03
N GLU A 434 -26.06 -22.26 -5.00
CA GLU A 434 -27.52 -22.45 -5.02
C GLU A 434 -28.16 -22.02 -3.71
#